data_AF-K0UWM0-F1
#
_entry.id   AF-K0UWM0-F1
#
_cell.length_a   1.000
_cell.length_b   1.000
_cell.length_c   1.000
_cell.angle_alpha   90.00
_cell.angle_beta   90.00
_cell.angle_gamma   90.00
#
_symmetry.space_group_name_H-M   'P 1'
#
loop_
_entity.id
_entity.type
_entity.pdbx_description
1 polymer ?
#
loop_
_entity_poly.entity_id
_entity_poly.type
_entity_poly.pdbx_seq_one_letter_code
_entity_poly.pdbx_strand_id
1 'polypeptide(L)'
;MAVADYVFIESERNVVRYEVRCRKCGQCYGEDNRPGAPVTVGAEEPSIQWPPDCEPVPPRDWRGEVRTKLAAAALRSRAEIEVMNKRAHGLLENGRTWVNERRSARVDQTGG
;
A
#
# COMPACT_ATOMS: atom_id res chain seq x y z
N MET A 1 5.09 -25.60 10.11
CA MET A 1 5.34 -25.66 8.65
C MET A 1 6.84 -25.72 8.45
N ALA A 2 7.36 -26.75 7.79
CA ALA A 2 8.76 -26.75 7.35
C ALA A 2 8.77 -26.07 5.97
N VAL A 3 9.31 -24.85 5.91
CA VAL A 3 9.50 -24.12 4.64
C VAL A 3 10.94 -24.34 4.24
N ALA A 4 11.15 -24.98 3.08
CA ALA A 4 12.46 -25.05 2.45
C ALA A 4 12.61 -23.86 1.49
N ASP A 5 13.78 -23.25 1.47
CA ASP A 5 14.11 -22.22 0.49
C ASP A 5 14.80 -22.87 -0.71
N TYR A 6 14.47 -22.39 -1.91
CA TYR A 6 15.02 -22.88 -3.16
C TYR A 6 15.68 -21.71 -3.89
N VAL A 7 16.87 -21.94 -4.42
CA VAL A 7 17.56 -21.00 -5.31
C VAL A 7 18.02 -21.77 -6.55
N PHE A 8 17.81 -21.16 -7.72
CA PHE A 8 18.32 -21.65 -9.00
C PHE A 8 19.48 -20.74 -9.42
N ILE A 9 20.59 -21.36 -9.78
CA ILE A 9 21.84 -20.71 -10.13
C ILE A 9 22.16 -21.12 -11.57
N GLU A 10 22.09 -20.16 -12.47
CA GLU A 10 22.46 -20.34 -13.87
C GLU A 10 23.94 -20.00 -14.04
N SER A 11 24.70 -20.94 -14.60
CA SER A 11 26.13 -20.77 -14.90
C SER A 11 26.35 -20.59 -16.41
N GLU A 12 27.46 -19.96 -16.80
CA GLU A 12 27.80 -19.57 -18.18
C GLU A 12 27.79 -20.73 -19.20
N ARG A 13 27.81 -21.99 -18.73
CA ARG A 13 27.88 -23.20 -19.56
C ARG A 13 26.53 -23.91 -19.76
N ASN A 14 25.41 -23.19 -19.61
CA ASN A 14 24.05 -23.79 -19.61
C ASN A 14 23.90 -24.88 -18.53
N VAL A 15 24.59 -24.71 -17.40
CA VAL A 15 24.42 -25.55 -16.22
C VAL A 15 23.46 -24.83 -15.30
N VAL A 16 22.42 -25.53 -14.85
CA VAL A 16 21.50 -25.02 -13.84
C VAL A 16 21.74 -25.82 -12.58
N ARG A 17 22.27 -25.17 -11.54
CA ARG A 17 22.36 -25.75 -10.21
C ARG A 17 21.18 -25.29 -9.40
N TYR A 18 20.51 -26.19 -8.69
CA TYR A 18 19.57 -25.78 -7.65
C TYR A 18 20.15 -26.08 -6.28
N GLU A 19 20.01 -25.13 -5.36
CA GLU A 19 20.33 -25.33 -3.95
C GLU A 19 19.04 -25.22 -3.12
N VAL A 20 18.91 -26.07 -2.11
CA VAL A 20 17.77 -26.16 -1.20
C VAL A 20 18.26 -26.04 0.23
N ARG A 21 17.72 -25.08 0.98
CA ARG A 21 17.96 -24.96 2.42
C ARG A 21 16.74 -25.37 3.22
N CYS A 22 16.92 -26.31 4.13
CA CYS A 22 15.89 -26.65 5.11
C CYS A 22 15.95 -25.69 6.30
N ARG A 23 14.96 -24.80 6.46
CA ARG A 23 14.89 -23.91 7.64
C ARG A 23 14.69 -24.62 8.98
N LYS A 24 14.35 -25.91 8.98
CA LYS A 24 14.15 -26.68 10.22
C LYS A 24 15.48 -27.19 10.80
N CYS A 25 16.39 -27.66 9.96
CA CYS A 25 17.65 -28.27 10.38
C CYS A 25 18.90 -27.54 9.89
N GLY A 26 18.74 -26.47 9.10
CA GLY A 26 19.84 -25.69 8.53
C GLY A 26 20.64 -26.39 7.44
N GLN A 27 20.30 -27.64 7.11
CA GLN A 27 21.00 -28.41 6.08
C GLN A 27 20.74 -27.82 4.70
N CYS A 28 21.80 -27.74 3.90
CA CYS A 28 21.78 -27.28 2.52
C CYS A 28 22.10 -28.46 1.60
N TYR A 29 21.28 -28.66 0.57
CA TYR A 29 21.47 -29.68 -0.46
C TYR A 29 21.54 -28.99 -1.82
N GLY A 30 22.44 -29.43 -2.69
CA GLY A 30 22.53 -28.88 -4.04
C GLY A 30 22.75 -29.98 -5.07
N GLU A 31 22.11 -29.85 -6.23
CA GLU A 31 22.34 -30.73 -7.37
C GLU A 31 22.54 -29.91 -8.65
N ASP A 32 23.48 -30.34 -9.47
CA ASP A 32 23.79 -29.75 -10.77
C ASP A 32 22.97 -30.46 -11.86
N ASN A 33 22.14 -29.70 -12.57
CA ASN A 33 21.41 -30.19 -13.72
C ASN A 33 22.13 -29.77 -15.01
N ARG A 34 22.78 -30.74 -15.67
CA ARG A 34 23.51 -30.53 -16.92
C ARG A 34 22.90 -31.40 -18.03
N PRO A 35 22.10 -30.82 -18.95
CA PRO A 35 21.53 -31.57 -20.06
C PRO A 35 22.63 -32.10 -20.99
N GLY A 36 22.82 -33.43 -21.04
CA GLY A 36 23.53 -34.11 -22.14
C GLY A 36 25.06 -34.11 -22.14
N ALA A 37 25.76 -33.76 -21.06
CA ALA A 37 27.22 -33.87 -20.98
C ALA A 37 27.67 -34.76 -19.81
N PRO A 38 28.66 -35.66 -19.98
CA PRO A 38 29.23 -36.40 -18.86
C PRO A 38 29.78 -35.42 -17.81
N VAL A 39 29.53 -35.74 -16.54
CA VAL A 39 29.98 -34.97 -15.37
C VAL A 39 31.50 -34.90 -15.37
N THR A 40 32.03 -33.89 -16.06
CA THR A 40 33.39 -33.43 -15.85
C THR A 40 33.35 -32.70 -14.52
N VAL A 41 33.99 -33.27 -13.51
CA VAL A 41 34.24 -32.67 -12.18
C VAL A 41 35.15 -31.45 -12.40
N GLY A 42 34.59 -30.40 -12.99
CA GLY A 42 35.19 -29.08 -13.05
C GLY A 42 34.90 -28.39 -11.73
N ALA A 43 35.94 -27.75 -11.18
CA ALA A 43 35.97 -26.98 -9.93
C ALA A 43 34.59 -26.79 -9.27
N GLU A 44 34.41 -27.46 -8.13
CA GLU A 44 33.22 -27.37 -7.28
C GLU A 44 32.88 -25.89 -7.05
N GLU A 45 31.86 -25.40 -7.76
CA GLU A 45 31.45 -24.01 -7.65
C GLU A 45 30.98 -23.80 -6.20
N PRO A 46 31.46 -22.78 -5.47
CA PRO A 46 31.14 -22.65 -4.05
C PRO A 46 29.62 -22.54 -3.85
N SER A 47 29.11 -23.18 -2.79
CA SER A 47 27.70 -23.04 -2.39
C SER A 47 27.36 -21.58 -2.10
N ILE A 48 26.12 -21.19 -2.34
CA ILE A 48 25.71 -19.81 -2.07
C ILE A 48 25.69 -19.51 -0.57
N GLN A 49 25.97 -18.25 -0.24
CA GLN A 49 25.68 -17.75 1.08
C GLN A 49 24.18 -17.51 1.19
N TRP A 50 23.53 -18.44 1.86
CA TRP A 50 22.13 -18.39 2.19
C TRP A 50 21.79 -17.19 3.08
N PRO A 51 20.76 -16.37 2.74
CA PRO A 51 20.32 -15.28 3.61
C PRO A 51 19.84 -15.83 4.96
N PRO A 52 19.99 -15.07 6.06
CA PRO A 52 19.56 -15.52 7.38
C PRO A 52 18.07 -15.84 7.41
N ASP A 53 17.68 -16.71 8.33
CA ASP A 53 16.26 -16.98 8.58
C ASP A 53 15.59 -15.74 9.16
N CYS A 54 14.84 -15.02 8.33
CA CYS A 54 13.98 -13.94 8.79
C CYS A 54 12.70 -14.54 9.39
N GLU A 55 12.28 -14.02 10.55
CA GLU A 55 10.95 -14.32 11.09
C GLU A 55 9.87 -13.95 10.07
N PRO A 56 8.78 -14.75 9.98
CA PRO A 56 7.67 -14.42 9.09
C PRO A 56 7.10 -13.06 9.49
N VAL A 57 7.07 -12.13 8.53
CA VAL A 57 6.46 -10.81 8.73
C VAL A 57 5.02 -11.04 9.17
N PRO A 58 4.59 -10.46 10.31
CA PRO A 58 3.22 -10.65 10.78
C PRO A 58 2.23 -10.15 9.71
N PRO A 59 1.05 -10.79 9.58
CA PRO A 59 0.06 -10.37 8.61
C PRO A 59 -0.30 -8.89 8.79
N ARG A 60 -0.16 -8.10 7.72
CA ARG A 60 -0.51 -6.69 7.74
C ARG A 60 -2.02 -6.52 7.87
N ASP A 61 -2.47 -5.76 8.87
CA ASP A 61 -3.89 -5.39 9.01
C ASP A 61 -4.26 -4.22 8.09
N TRP A 62 -4.51 -4.55 6.82
CA TRP A 62 -4.98 -3.60 5.82
C TRP A 62 -6.29 -2.91 6.21
N ARG A 63 -7.21 -3.64 6.86
CA ARG A 63 -8.52 -3.11 7.21
C ARG A 63 -8.39 -2.04 8.30
N GLY A 64 -7.59 -2.31 9.33
CA GLY A 64 -7.27 -1.33 10.36
C GLY A 64 -6.61 -0.09 9.78
N GLU A 65 -5.61 -0.26 8.92
CA GLU A 65 -4.88 0.87 8.31
C GLU A 65 -5.78 1.76 7.46
N VAL A 66 -6.63 1.16 6.62
CA VAL A 66 -7.59 1.90 5.78
C VAL A 66 -8.62 2.64 6.63
N ARG A 67 -9.19 1.99 7.67
CA ARG A 67 -10.14 2.65 8.57
C ARG A 67 -9.53 3.86 9.26
N THR A 68 -8.29 3.77 9.74
CA THR A 68 -7.60 4.89 10.38
C THR A 68 -7.40 6.06 9.42
N LYS A 69 -6.97 5.77 8.18
CA LYS A 69 -6.80 6.79 7.14
C LYS A 69 -8.13 7.47 6.76
N LEU A 70 -9.20 6.68 6.61
CA LEU A 70 -10.54 7.20 6.34
C LEU A 70 -11.09 8.03 7.50
N ALA A 71 -10.93 7.59 8.74
CA ALA A 71 -11.37 8.33 9.92
C ALA A 71 -10.67 9.70 10.00
N ALA A 72 -9.36 9.74 9.75
CA ALA A 72 -8.61 10.99 9.71
C ALA A 72 -9.08 11.92 8.58
N ALA A 73 -9.41 11.38 7.40
CA ALA A 73 -9.95 12.16 6.30
C ALA A 73 -11.35 12.70 6.59
N ALA A 74 -12.22 11.90 7.21
CA ALA A 74 -13.58 12.29 7.57
C ALA A 74 -13.59 13.42 8.62
N LEU A 75 -12.66 13.39 9.58
CA LEU A 75 -12.51 14.49 10.55
C LEU A 75 -12.10 15.80 9.87
N ARG A 76 -11.19 15.74 8.89
CA ARG A 76 -10.77 16.93 8.13
C ARG A 76 -11.91 17.48 7.26
N SER A 77 -12.63 16.61 6.54
CA SER A 77 -13.71 17.05 5.67
C SER A 77 -14.89 17.65 6.44
N ARG A 78 -15.18 17.15 7.65
CA ARG A 78 -16.24 17.72 8.50
C ARG A 78 -15.98 19.19 8.85
N ALA A 79 -14.74 19.56 9.15
CA ALA A 79 -14.38 20.94 9.45
C ALA A 79 -14.57 21.86 8.23
N GLU A 80 -14.19 21.40 7.04
CA GLU A 80 -14.38 22.14 5.79
C GLU A 80 -15.86 22.32 5.45
N ILE A 81 -16.65 21.25 5.59
CA ILE A 81 -18.11 21.29 5.37
C ILE A 81 -18.78 22.26 6.34
N GLU A 82 -18.36 22.30 7.60
CA GLU A 82 -18.92 23.24 8.58
C GLU A 82 -18.63 24.70 8.20
N VAL A 83 -17.42 25.00 7.73
CA VAL A 83 -17.06 26.34 7.25
C VAL A 83 -17.88 26.72 6.02
N MET A 84 -18.03 25.81 5.06
CA MET A 84 -18.86 26.04 3.88
C MET A 84 -20.32 26.27 4.25
N ASN A 85 -20.84 25.50 5.21
CA ASN A 85 -22.23 25.62 5.67
C ASN A 85 -22.47 27.00 6.32
N LYS A 86 -21.57 27.46 7.19
CA LYS A 86 -21.67 28.81 7.80
C LYS A 86 -21.65 29.92 6.74
N ARG A 87 -20.79 29.80 5.72
CA ARG A 87 -20.74 30.76 4.61
C ARG A 87 -22.02 30.76 3.78
N ALA A 88 -22.57 29.59 3.47
CA ALA A 88 -23.81 29.46 2.72
C ALA A 88 -25.00 30.08 3.46
N HIS A 89 -25.12 29.81 4.77
CA HIS A 89 -26.13 30.43 5.62
C HIS A 89 -26.01 31.97 5.63
N GLY A 90 -24.81 32.51 5.81
CA GLY A 90 -24.60 33.96 5.80
C GLY A 90 -24.99 34.61 4.46
N LEU A 91 -24.69 33.97 3.34
CA LEU A 91 -25.09 34.47 2.01
C LEU A 91 -26.61 34.47 1.82
N LEU A 92 -27.29 33.41 2.28
CA LEU A 92 -28.75 33.30 2.21
C LEU A 92 -29.44 34.36 3.06
N GLU A 93 -28.95 34.58 4.28
CA GLU A 93 -29.50 35.59 5.19
C GLU A 93 -29.31 36.99 4.62
N ASN A 94 -28.10 37.33 4.15
CA ASN A 94 -27.81 38.62 3.52
C ASN A 94 -28.65 38.87 2.25
N GLY A 95 -28.85 37.83 1.43
CA GLY A 95 -29.73 37.92 0.26
C GLY A 95 -31.17 38.20 0.66
N ARG A 96 -31.65 37.52 1.70
CA ARG A 96 -33.02 37.69 2.20
C ARG A 96 -33.25 39.07 2.80
N THR A 97 -32.32 39.60 3.58
CA THR A 97 -32.41 40.97 4.14
C THR A 97 -32.45 42.00 3.02
N TRP A 98 -31.54 41.91 2.05
CA TRP A 98 -31.50 42.82 0.91
C TRP A 98 -32.78 42.79 0.06
N VAL A 99 -33.37 41.60 -0.17
CA VAL A 99 -34.65 41.49 -0.89
C VAL A 99 -35.78 42.17 -0.11
N ASN A 100 -35.82 41.97 1.21
CA ASN A 100 -36.81 42.59 2.07
C ASN A 100 -36.67 44.12 2.09
N GLU A 101 -35.45 44.65 2.22
CA GLU A 101 -35.19 46.09 2.15
C GLU A 101 -35.67 46.69 0.83
N ARG A 102 -35.36 46.05 -0.30
CA ARG A 102 -35.84 46.49 -1.63
C ARG A 102 -37.34 46.37 -1.83
N ARG A 103 -38.01 45.50 -1.07
CA ARG A 103 -39.47 45.38 -1.09
C ARG A 103 -40.09 46.53 -0.29
N SER A 104 -39.60 46.78 0.93
CA SER A 104 -40.07 47.88 1.77
C SER A 104 -39.88 49.24 1.09
N ALA A 105 -38.69 49.50 0.53
CA ALA A 105 -38.40 50.76 -0.18
C ALA A 105 -39.30 51.01 -1.40
N ARG A 106 -39.87 49.95 -2.03
CA ARG A 106 -40.82 50.09 -3.13
C ARG A 106 -42.24 50.35 -2.66
N VAL A 107 -42.64 49.78 -1.52
CA VAL A 107 -43.94 50.04 -0.90
C VAL A 107 -44.02 51.49 -0.43
N ASP A 108 -42.94 52.01 0.16
CA ASP A 108 -42.87 53.40 0.62
C ASP A 108 -42.97 54.43 -0.52
N GLN A 109 -42.53 54.08 -1.75
CA GLN A 109 -42.62 54.95 -2.93
C GLN A 109 -44.00 54.95 -3.62
N THR A 110 -44.86 53.98 -3.33
CA THR A 110 -46.17 53.81 -3.97
C THR A 110 -47.36 54.19 -3.06
N GLY A 111 -47.09 54.58 -1.81
CA GLY A 111 -48.10 54.97 -0.82
C GLY A 111 -48.22 56.48 -0.56
N GLY A 112 -47.95 57.33 -1.57
CA GLY A 112 -48.10 58.80 -1.52
C GLY A 112 -49.28 59.30 -2.33
#